data_AF-A0A7X7IAS3-F1
#
_entry.id   AF-A0A7X7IAS3-F1
#
_cell.length_a   1.000
_cell.length_b   1.000
_cell.length_c   1.000
_cell.angle_alpha   90.00
_cell.angle_beta   90.00
_cell.angle_gamma   90.00
#
_symmetry.space_group_name_H-M   'P 1'
#
loop_
_entity.id
_entity.type
_entity.pdbx_description
1 polymer ?
#
loop_
_entity_poly.entity_id
_entity_poly.type
_entity_poly.pdbx_seq_one_letter_code
_entity_poly.pdbx_strand_id
1 'polypeptide(L)'
;MATNIEIVAILEAAIRDEEQAYEFYTEVAERATNPVVRQTFSELAGDELGHKVFLTGCLNDECMMRDFPVGPDYKVAEATPLPDLSIDMTPADAIALAMKKEEQAARGYEALANTAPDADRKKVFDNLAKMEIGHKTRLESLFMDVGYPEVF
;
A
#
# COMPACT_ATOMS: atom_id res chain seq x y z
N MET A 1 -12.67 -20.60 11.86
CA MET A 1 -13.06 -20.24 10.49
C MET A 1 -13.21 -18.74 10.50
N ALA A 2 -12.42 -18.04 9.69
CA ALA A 2 -12.64 -16.63 9.46
C ALA A 2 -14.01 -16.40 8.80
N THR A 3 -14.88 -15.58 9.37
CA THR A 3 -16.23 -15.34 8.86
C THR A 3 -16.23 -14.26 7.79
N ASN A 4 -17.36 -14.01 7.10
CA ASN A 4 -17.48 -12.83 6.20
C ASN A 4 -17.02 -11.52 6.89
N ILE A 5 -17.15 -11.47 8.21
CA ILE A 5 -16.67 -10.38 9.08
C ILE A 5 -15.14 -10.22 9.01
N GLU A 6 -14.37 -11.29 8.87
CA GLU A 6 -12.90 -11.21 8.78
C GLU A 6 -12.42 -10.71 7.41
N ILE A 7 -13.10 -11.05 6.32
CA ILE A 7 -12.76 -10.49 5.00
C ILE A 7 -13.09 -9.00 4.96
N VAL A 8 -14.24 -8.60 5.52
CA VAL A 8 -14.58 -7.18 5.72
C VAL A 8 -13.50 -6.50 6.54
N ALA A 9 -13.07 -7.07 7.66
CA ALA A 9 -12.04 -6.49 8.50
C ALA A 9 -10.69 -6.34 7.80
N ILE A 10 -10.31 -7.30 6.94
CA ILE A 10 -9.08 -7.22 6.14
C ILE A 10 -9.18 -6.11 5.09
N LEU A 11 -10.30 -6.00 4.38
CA LEU A 11 -10.51 -4.93 3.39
C LEU A 11 -10.61 -3.55 4.04
N GLU A 12 -11.27 -3.44 5.19
CA GLU A 12 -11.28 -2.21 5.99
C GLU A 12 -9.88 -1.85 6.50
N ALA A 13 -9.04 -2.83 6.84
CA ALA A 13 -7.64 -2.58 7.17
C ALA A 13 -6.87 -2.08 5.96
N ALA A 14 -7.00 -2.73 4.80
CA ALA A 14 -6.38 -2.28 3.55
C ALA A 14 -6.80 -0.84 3.20
N ILE A 15 -8.10 -0.51 3.28
CA ILE A 15 -8.61 0.85 3.04
C ILE A 15 -7.97 1.87 3.99
N ARG A 16 -7.81 1.53 5.27
CA ARG A 16 -7.12 2.40 6.23
C ARG A 16 -5.64 2.55 5.90
N ASP A 17 -4.99 1.49 5.43
CA ASP A 17 -3.59 1.54 5.04
C ASP A 17 -3.37 2.42 3.80
N GLU A 18 -4.28 2.31 2.81
CA GLU A 18 -4.32 3.19 1.63
C GLU A 18 -4.56 4.66 2.00
N GLU A 19 -5.49 4.92 2.92
CA GLU A 19 -5.75 6.29 3.41
C GLU A 19 -4.53 6.86 4.13
N GLN A 20 -3.87 6.08 4.99
CA GLN A 20 -2.66 6.52 5.68
C GLN A 20 -1.49 6.74 4.70
N ALA A 21 -1.36 5.91 3.66
CA ALA A 21 -0.34 6.08 2.63
C ALA A 21 -0.61 7.35 1.81
N TYR A 22 -1.86 7.58 1.39
CA TYR A 22 -2.28 8.81 0.73
C TYR A 22 -1.95 10.07 1.54
N GLU A 23 -2.32 10.09 2.82
CA GLU A 23 -2.06 11.24 3.70
C GLU A 23 -0.56 11.49 3.84
N PHE A 24 0.20 10.42 4.09
CA PHE A 24 1.65 10.50 4.22
C PHE A 24 2.31 11.02 2.94
N TYR A 25 1.97 10.46 1.77
CA TYR A 25 2.56 10.85 0.50
C TYR A 25 2.19 12.29 0.12
N THR A 26 0.95 12.70 0.39
CA THR A 26 0.53 14.10 0.23
C THR A 26 1.39 15.02 1.09
N GLU A 27 1.58 14.70 2.36
CA GLU A 27 2.38 15.51 3.27
C GLU A 27 3.86 15.59 2.87
N VAL A 28 4.47 14.47 2.46
CA VAL A 28 5.85 14.46 1.96
C VAL A 28 5.96 15.31 0.70
N ALA A 29 5.02 15.20 -0.23
CA ALA A 29 5.03 15.99 -1.45
C ALA A 29 4.93 17.50 -1.18
N GLU A 30 4.06 17.92 -0.25
CA GLU A 30 3.90 19.33 0.12
C GLU A 30 5.16 19.94 0.76
N ARG A 31 5.90 19.15 1.53
CA ARG A 31 7.11 19.58 2.24
C ARG A 31 8.39 19.42 1.42
N ALA A 32 8.40 18.56 0.41
CA ALA A 32 9.58 18.27 -0.39
C ALA A 32 10.04 19.48 -1.20
N THR A 33 11.29 19.90 -0.97
CA THR A 33 11.95 20.96 -1.76
C THR A 33 12.52 20.44 -3.07
N ASN A 34 12.88 19.15 -3.13
CA ASN A 34 13.34 18.51 -4.36
C ASN A 34 12.13 18.23 -5.28
N PRO A 35 12.11 18.78 -6.52
CA PRO A 35 10.98 18.64 -7.42
C PRO A 35 10.70 17.19 -7.84
N VAL A 36 11.72 16.33 -7.92
CA VAL A 36 11.58 14.92 -8.28
C VAL A 36 10.92 14.13 -7.14
N VAL A 37 11.34 14.41 -5.90
CA VAL A 37 10.71 13.82 -4.70
C VAL A 37 9.25 14.26 -4.63
N ARG A 38 8.98 15.56 -4.72
CA ARG A 38 7.61 16.09 -4.72
C ARG A 38 6.72 15.41 -5.77
N GLN A 39 7.18 15.37 -7.02
CA GLN A 39 6.40 14.78 -8.11
C GLN A 39 6.12 13.29 -7.87
N THR A 40 7.13 12.54 -7.43
CA THR A 40 6.99 11.10 -7.17
C THR A 40 5.96 10.83 -6.08
N PHE A 41 6.05 11.55 -4.95
CA PHE A 41 5.10 11.38 -3.85
C PHE A 41 3.69 11.89 -4.20
N SER A 42 3.54 12.93 -5.02
CA SER A 42 2.22 13.35 -5.52
C SER A 42 1.57 12.30 -6.42
N GLU A 43 2.34 11.59 -7.24
CA GLU A 43 1.83 10.52 -8.09
C GLU A 43 1.40 9.32 -7.25
N LEU A 44 2.26 8.87 -6.32
CA LEU A 44 1.93 7.78 -5.40
C LEU A 44 0.66 8.09 -4.58
N ALA A 45 0.52 9.31 -4.07
CA ALA A 45 -0.71 9.71 -3.39
C ALA A 45 -1.96 9.56 -4.29
N GLY A 46 -1.85 9.94 -5.57
CA GLY A 46 -2.94 9.76 -6.54
C GLY A 46 -3.32 8.28 -6.73
N ASP A 47 -2.32 7.41 -6.79
CA ASP A 47 -2.50 5.97 -6.95
C ASP A 47 -3.18 5.35 -5.72
N GLU A 48 -2.73 5.67 -4.49
CA GLU A 48 -3.36 5.15 -3.25
C GLU A 48 -4.79 5.65 -3.05
N LEU A 49 -5.08 6.89 -3.46
CA LEU A 49 -6.46 7.37 -3.46
C LEU A 49 -7.33 6.55 -4.42
N GLY A 50 -6.79 6.17 -5.58
CA GLY A 50 -7.44 5.27 -6.53
C GLY A 50 -7.69 3.88 -5.92
N HIS A 51 -6.70 3.30 -5.26
CA HIS A 51 -6.80 2.02 -4.55
C HIS A 51 -7.88 2.07 -3.46
N LYS A 52 -7.86 3.09 -2.61
CA LYS A 52 -8.88 3.32 -1.58
C LYS A 52 -10.29 3.35 -2.16
N VAL A 53 -10.51 4.11 -3.23
CA VAL A 53 -11.82 4.21 -3.90
C VAL A 53 -12.25 2.85 -4.44
N PHE A 54 -11.33 2.12 -5.07
CA PHE A 54 -11.57 0.79 -5.59
C PHE A 54 -11.98 -0.19 -4.48
N LEU A 55 -11.20 -0.30 -3.41
CA LEU A 55 -11.46 -1.20 -2.27
C LEU A 55 -12.75 -0.84 -1.54
N THR A 56 -13.05 0.46 -1.38
CA THR A 56 -14.33 0.91 -0.82
C THR A 56 -15.50 0.47 -1.70
N GLY A 57 -15.32 0.49 -3.03
CA GLY A 57 -16.27 -0.09 -3.98
C GLY A 57 -16.47 -1.59 -3.74
N CYS A 58 -15.39 -2.35 -3.54
CA CYS A 58 -15.46 -3.78 -3.25
C CYS A 58 -16.21 -4.11 -1.95
N LEU A 59 -16.04 -3.32 -0.88
CA LEU A 59 -16.79 -3.51 0.37
C LEU A 59 -18.31 -3.31 0.19
N ASN A 60 -18.71 -2.37 -0.67
CA ASN A 60 -20.11 -2.08 -0.92
C ASN A 60 -20.77 -3.07 -1.89
N ASP A 61 -19.97 -3.87 -2.61
CA ASP A 61 -20.47 -4.88 -3.54
C ASP A 61 -20.51 -6.26 -2.87
N GLU A 62 -21.72 -6.71 -2.49
CA GLU A 62 -21.95 -8.05 -1.94
C GLU A 62 -21.42 -9.15 -2.88
N CYS A 63 -21.38 -8.92 -4.20
CA CYS A 63 -20.84 -9.87 -5.15
C CYS A 63 -19.33 -10.03 -4.94
N MET A 64 -18.58 -8.96 -4.69
CA MET A 64 -17.14 -9.08 -4.44
C MET A 64 -16.85 -9.80 -3.12
N MET A 65 -17.72 -9.61 -2.11
CA MET A 65 -17.58 -10.22 -0.79
C MET A 65 -18.07 -11.67 -0.70
N ARG A 66 -18.99 -12.09 -1.56
CA ARG A 66 -19.51 -13.47 -1.58
C ARG A 66 -18.42 -14.45 -2.03
N ASP A 67 -18.38 -15.59 -1.35
CA ASP A 67 -17.58 -16.77 -1.67
C ASP A 67 -16.10 -16.75 -1.30
N PHE A 68 -15.53 -15.71 -0.69
CA PHE A 68 -14.13 -15.77 -0.26
C PHE A 68 -13.86 -16.96 0.70
N PRO A 69 -13.04 -17.96 0.30
CA PRO A 69 -12.71 -19.05 1.17
C PRO A 69 -11.89 -18.52 2.33
N VAL A 70 -12.30 -18.98 3.49
CA VAL A 70 -11.67 -18.76 4.76
C VAL A 70 -10.25 -19.33 4.76
N GLY A 71 -9.25 -18.47 4.55
CA GLY A 71 -7.84 -18.81 4.65
C GLY A 71 -7.36 -18.91 6.11
N PRO A 72 -6.13 -19.41 6.35
CA PRO A 72 -5.48 -19.32 7.65
C PRO A 72 -5.36 -17.85 8.11
N ASP A 73 -5.35 -17.62 9.43
CA ASP A 73 -5.14 -16.29 10.00
C ASP A 73 -3.73 -15.78 9.62
N TYR A 74 -3.67 -14.91 8.59
CA TYR A 74 -2.41 -14.44 8.01
C TYR A 74 -1.73 -13.38 8.86
N LYS A 75 -2.37 -12.86 9.94
CA LYS A 75 -1.79 -11.86 10.85
C LYS A 75 -1.09 -10.71 10.12
N VAL A 76 -1.58 -10.32 8.94
CA VAL A 76 -0.94 -9.29 8.09
C VAL A 76 -0.86 -7.96 8.85
N ALA A 77 -1.86 -7.67 9.69
CA ALA A 77 -1.89 -6.53 10.60
C ALA A 77 -0.85 -6.59 11.75
N GLU A 78 -0.25 -7.76 12.04
CA GLU A 78 0.69 -7.94 13.16
C GLU A 78 2.16 -7.97 12.71
N ALA A 79 2.46 -7.91 11.41
CA ALA A 79 3.76 -8.31 10.89
C ALA A 79 4.90 -7.30 11.12
N THR A 80 4.64 -6.02 11.40
CA THR A 80 5.73 -5.10 11.72
C THR A 80 5.26 -3.87 12.49
N PRO A 81 5.89 -3.47 13.60
CA PRO A 81 5.74 -2.11 14.09
C PRO A 81 6.32 -1.16 13.03
N LEU A 82 5.42 -0.46 12.33
CA LEU A 82 5.78 0.72 11.56
C LEU A 82 6.43 1.72 12.53
N PRO A 83 7.58 2.31 12.19
CA PRO A 83 8.04 3.48 12.91
C PRO A 83 6.91 4.52 12.93
N ASP A 84 6.67 5.16 14.08
CA ASP A 84 5.70 6.26 14.16
C ASP A 84 6.05 7.29 13.08
N LEU A 85 5.04 7.65 12.29
CA LEU A 85 5.10 8.73 11.31
C LEU A 85 5.50 10.01 12.07
N SER A 86 6.75 10.41 11.92
CA SER A 86 7.27 11.64 12.49
C SER A 86 7.40 12.68 11.39
N ILE A 87 7.09 13.93 11.71
CA ILE A 87 7.21 15.06 10.81
C ILE A 87 8.65 15.59 10.69
N ASP A 88 9.59 15.01 11.45
CA ASP A 88 11.00 15.42 11.52
C ASP A 88 11.94 14.51 10.71
N MET A 89 11.40 13.60 9.87
CA MET A 89 12.23 12.67 9.09
C MET A 89 13.02 13.39 8.00
N THR A 90 14.23 12.89 7.73
CA THR A 90 14.96 13.31 6.53
C THR A 90 14.26 12.78 5.27
N PRO A 91 14.48 13.38 4.09
CA PRO A 91 13.92 12.85 2.84
C PRO A 91 14.25 11.38 2.60
N ALA A 92 15.46 10.94 2.96
CA ALA A 92 15.87 9.54 2.85
C ALA A 92 15.06 8.63 3.79
N ASP A 93 14.85 9.05 5.04
CA ASP A 93 14.04 8.27 6.00
C ASP A 93 12.57 8.18 5.56
N ALA A 94 12.02 9.27 5.00
CA ALA A 94 10.66 9.28 4.46
C ALA A 94 10.51 8.30 3.28
N ILE A 95 11.48 8.28 2.37
CA ILE A 95 11.49 7.32 1.25
C ILE A 95 11.65 5.89 1.76
N ALA A 96 12.54 5.64 2.72
CA ALA A 96 12.73 4.31 3.30
C ALA A 96 11.46 3.80 4.04
N LEU A 97 10.73 4.70 4.71
CA LEU A 97 9.43 4.37 5.31
C LEU A 97 8.40 4.04 4.22
N ALA A 98 8.31 4.84 3.16
CA ALA A 98 7.43 4.60 2.02
C ALA A 98 7.68 3.20 1.43
N MET A 99 8.94 2.86 1.14
CA MET A 99 9.31 1.53 0.62
C MET A 99 8.79 0.36 1.46
N LYS A 100 8.82 0.51 2.80
CA LYS A 100 8.30 -0.50 3.72
C LYS A 100 6.77 -0.57 3.73
N LYS A 101 6.08 0.55 3.54
CA LYS A 101 4.63 0.57 3.43
C LYS A 101 4.18 -0.13 2.16
N GLU A 102 4.81 0.17 1.02
CA GLU A 102 4.57 -0.52 -0.24
C GLU A 102 4.79 -2.03 -0.16
N GLU A 103 5.88 -2.46 0.49
CA GLU A 103 6.13 -3.89 0.69
C GLU A 103 5.04 -4.58 1.52
N GLN A 104 4.53 -3.90 2.55
CA GLN A 104 3.48 -4.44 3.41
C GLN A 104 2.15 -4.51 2.67
N ALA A 105 1.79 -3.47 1.92
CA ALA A 105 0.60 -3.45 1.07
C ALA A 105 0.64 -4.58 0.03
N ALA A 106 1.78 -4.72 -0.69
CA ALA A 106 1.99 -5.81 -1.65
C ALA A 106 1.72 -7.20 -1.03
N ARG A 107 2.31 -7.47 0.14
CA ARG A 107 2.13 -8.75 0.86
C ARG A 107 0.69 -8.96 1.30
N GLY A 108 0.00 -7.90 1.73
CA GLY A 108 -1.41 -7.95 2.08
C GLY A 108 -2.29 -8.35 0.90
N TYR A 109 -2.04 -7.75 -0.27
CA TYR A 109 -2.74 -8.10 -1.50
C TYR A 109 -2.40 -9.50 -2.01
N GLU A 110 -1.14 -9.95 -1.92
CA GLU A 110 -0.78 -11.33 -2.23
C GLU A 110 -1.51 -12.34 -1.33
N ALA A 111 -1.65 -12.03 -0.03
CA ALA A 111 -2.41 -12.85 0.90
C ALA A 111 -3.89 -12.93 0.49
N LEU A 112 -4.51 -11.79 0.17
CA LEU A 112 -5.88 -11.73 -0.33
C LEU A 112 -6.05 -12.53 -1.63
N ALA A 113 -5.13 -12.39 -2.58
CA ALA A 113 -5.14 -13.11 -3.84
C ALA A 113 -5.08 -14.63 -3.65
N ASN A 114 -4.26 -15.10 -2.70
CA ASN A 114 -4.15 -16.53 -2.37
C ASN A 114 -5.41 -17.10 -1.72
N THR A 115 -6.21 -16.25 -1.08
CA THR A 115 -7.52 -16.62 -0.51
C THR A 115 -8.68 -16.33 -1.44
N ALA A 116 -8.45 -15.88 -2.67
CA ALA A 116 -9.53 -15.55 -3.57
C ALA A 116 -10.24 -16.84 -4.08
N PRO A 117 -11.58 -16.85 -4.16
CA PRO A 117 -12.37 -18.03 -4.55
C PRO A 117 -12.28 -18.38 -6.03
N ASP A 118 -12.00 -17.39 -6.87
CA ASP A 118 -12.02 -17.51 -8.32
C ASP A 118 -10.86 -16.70 -8.94
N ALA A 119 -10.60 -17.00 -10.21
CA ALA A 119 -9.49 -16.44 -10.94
C ALA A 119 -9.63 -14.93 -11.19
N ASP A 120 -10.85 -14.40 -11.28
CA ASP A 120 -11.08 -12.98 -11.57
C ASP A 120 -10.77 -12.15 -10.32
N ARG A 121 -11.29 -12.55 -9.15
CA ARG A 121 -10.95 -11.91 -7.87
C ARG A 121 -9.46 -12.06 -7.55
N LYS A 122 -8.88 -13.25 -7.76
CA LYS A 122 -7.42 -13.45 -7.59
C LYS A 122 -6.63 -12.45 -8.43
N LYS A 123 -7.01 -12.29 -9.70
CA LYS A 123 -6.31 -11.41 -10.64
C LYS A 123 -6.38 -9.95 -10.23
N VAL A 124 -7.48 -9.51 -9.63
CA VAL A 124 -7.60 -8.15 -9.07
C VAL A 124 -6.54 -7.91 -7.99
N PHE A 125 -6.47 -8.76 -6.97
CA PHE A 125 -5.50 -8.58 -5.88
C PHE A 125 -4.05 -8.82 -6.34
N ASP A 126 -3.81 -9.77 -7.25
CA ASP A 126 -2.49 -9.94 -7.88
C ASP A 126 -2.04 -8.68 -8.62
N ASN A 127 -2.98 -7.93 -9.22
CA ASN A 127 -2.65 -6.70 -9.92
C ASN A 127 -2.34 -5.57 -8.93
N LEU A 128 -3.12 -5.43 -7.86
CA LEU A 128 -2.81 -4.47 -6.78
C LEU A 128 -1.44 -4.74 -6.18
N ALA A 129 -1.15 -6.00 -5.80
CA ALA A 129 0.18 -6.39 -5.31
C ALA A 129 1.31 -5.98 -6.26
N LYS A 130 1.12 -6.14 -7.57
CA LYS A 130 2.13 -5.73 -8.58
C LYS A 130 2.26 -4.22 -8.69
N MET A 131 1.19 -3.46 -8.49
CA MET A 131 1.26 -1.99 -8.45
C MET A 131 2.12 -1.53 -7.28
N GLU A 132 1.88 -2.06 -6.08
CA GLU A 132 2.69 -1.72 -4.88
C GLU A 132 4.16 -2.12 -5.04
N ILE A 133 4.46 -3.27 -5.66
CA ILE A 133 5.85 -3.63 -5.98
C ILE A 133 6.47 -2.63 -6.98
N GLY A 134 5.67 -2.12 -7.92
CA GLY A 134 6.07 -1.04 -8.83
C GLY A 134 6.40 0.25 -8.08
N HIS A 135 5.54 0.67 -7.16
CA HIS A 135 5.74 1.82 -6.28
C HIS A 135 7.02 1.67 -5.46
N LYS A 136 7.20 0.52 -4.80
CA LYS A 136 8.41 0.18 -4.04
C LYS A 136 9.67 0.31 -4.88
N THR A 137 9.67 -0.26 -6.09
CA THR A 137 10.83 -0.21 -7.00
C THR A 137 11.17 1.22 -7.40
N ARG A 138 10.14 2.05 -7.63
CA ARG A 138 10.31 3.47 -7.92
C ARG A 138 10.89 4.23 -6.73
N LEU A 139 10.41 3.96 -5.53
CA LEU A 139 10.93 4.56 -4.29
C LEU A 139 12.37 4.11 -4.00
N GLU A 140 12.73 2.85 -4.25
CA GLU A 140 14.10 2.35 -4.16
C GLU A 140 15.05 3.12 -5.08
N SER A 141 14.61 3.39 -6.31
CA SER A 141 15.38 4.19 -7.26
C SER A 141 15.56 5.63 -6.74
N LEU A 142 14.49 6.24 -6.26
CA LEU A 142 14.53 7.58 -5.67
C LEU A 142 15.42 7.65 -4.42
N PHE A 143 15.42 6.61 -3.58
CA PHE A 143 16.26 6.51 -2.40
C PHE A 143 17.75 6.54 -2.76
N MET A 144 18.13 5.81 -3.81
CA MET A 144 19.52 5.82 -4.31
C MET A 144 19.91 7.21 -4.82
N ASP A 145 19.05 7.87 -5.60
CA ASP A 145 19.33 9.20 -6.16
C ASP A 145 19.46 10.29 -5.08
N VAL A 146 18.63 10.21 -4.03
CA VAL A 146 18.61 11.20 -2.94
C VAL A 146 19.69 10.90 -1.89
N GLY A 147 19.93 9.62 -1.58
CA GLY A 147 20.90 9.17 -0.58
C GLY A 147 22.35 9.17 -1.09
N TYR A 148 22.54 9.03 -2.41
CA TYR A 148 23.84 9.02 -3.07
C TYR A 148 23.81 9.90 -4.33
N PRO A 149 23.61 11.23 -4.22
CA PRO A 149 23.65 12.11 -5.38
C PRO A 149 25.03 11.97 -6.04
N GLU A 150 25.05 11.56 -7.32
CA GLU A 150 26.30 11.30 -8.03
C GLU A 150 27.18 12.56 -7.99
N VAL A 151 28.27 12.49 -7.22
CA VAL A 151 29.34 13.48 -7.20
C VAL A 151 30.19 13.25 -8.45
N PHE A 152 29.96 14.06 -9.48
CA PHE A 152 30.89 14.28 -10.59
C PHE A 152 31.34 15.75 -10.63
#